data_AF-A0A2D5P8A6-F1
#
_entry.id   AF-A0A2D5P8A6-F1
#
_cell.length_a   1.000
_cell.length_b   1.000
_cell.length_c   1.000
_cell.angle_alpha   90.00
_cell.angle_beta   90.00
_cell.angle_gamma   90.00
#
_symmetry.space_group_name_H-M   'P 1'
#
loop_
_entity.id
_entity.type
_entity.pdbx_description
1 polymer ?
#
loop_
_entity_poly.entity_id
_entity_poly.type
_entity_poly.pdbx_seq_one_letter_code
_entity_poly.pdbx_strand_id
1 'polypeptide(L)'
;GLTLAHLMAQALDMRNLYTLNSVHYEGELKLDTFNVFNIPDVSHAKRVLIIDDIVDSGETMEEILRILKEKFPNVEFKLATLFYKKTAVLQPDYTVREATQWIDFFWEIDVK
;
A
#
# COMPACT_ATOMS: atom_id res chain seq x y z
N GLY A 1 5.28 1.98 -3.21
CA GLY A 1 4.99 2.63 -1.90
C GLY A 1 6.03 3.60 -1.29
N LEU A 2 7.22 3.13 -0.88
CA LEU A 2 8.10 3.86 0.09
C LEU A 2 8.49 5.30 -0.32
N THR A 3 8.91 5.52 -1.56
CA THR A 3 9.29 6.86 -2.05
C THR A 3 8.15 7.86 -1.89
N LEU A 4 6.92 7.42 -2.19
CA LEU A 4 5.71 8.22 -2.02
C LEU A 4 5.41 8.49 -0.54
N ALA A 5 5.55 7.47 0.30
CA ALA A 5 5.35 7.61 1.73
C ALA A 5 6.32 8.60 2.38
N HIS A 6 7.59 8.61 1.94
CA HIS A 6 8.57 9.61 2.37
C HIS A 6 8.16 11.04 1.96
N LEU A 7 7.78 11.25 0.69
CA LEU A 7 7.32 12.55 0.21
C LEU A 7 6.08 13.05 0.98
N MET A 8 5.12 12.15 1.23
CA MET A 8 3.93 12.48 2.00
C MET A 8 4.25 12.79 3.47
N ALA A 9 5.19 12.05 4.08
CA ALA A 9 5.62 12.35 5.45
C ALA A 9 6.25 13.75 5.54
N GLN A 10 7.07 14.15 4.56
CA GLN A 10 7.60 15.51 4.48
C GLN A 10 6.48 16.55 4.30
N ALA A 11 5.55 16.31 3.36
CA ALA A 11 4.47 17.24 3.05
C ALA A 11 3.47 17.44 4.21
N LEU A 12 3.27 16.41 5.03
CA LEU A 12 2.35 16.41 6.18
C LEU A 12 3.04 16.72 7.51
N ASP A 13 4.33 17.07 7.50
CA ASP A 13 5.16 17.27 8.71
C ASP A 13 5.06 16.10 9.70
N MET A 14 5.12 14.87 9.17
CA MET A 14 5.02 13.64 9.94
C MET A 14 6.40 13.03 10.19
N ARG A 15 6.72 12.83 11.48
CA ARG A 15 7.93 12.09 11.90
C ARG A 15 7.76 10.58 11.88
N ASN A 16 6.53 10.11 12.08
CA ASN A 16 6.22 8.69 12.15
C ASN A 16 6.01 8.16 10.72
N LEU A 17 7.04 7.51 10.19
CA LEU A 17 7.02 6.82 8.90
C LEU A 17 7.48 5.39 9.12
N TYR A 18 6.68 4.43 8.66
CA TYR A 18 6.97 3.00 8.80
C TYR A 18 6.74 2.30 7.47
N THR A 19 7.29 1.09 7.36
CA THR A 19 7.11 0.20 6.21
C THR A 19 6.65 -1.17 6.69
N LEU A 20 5.84 -1.83 5.88
CA LEU A 20 5.62 -3.27 5.94
C LEU A 20 5.99 -3.86 4.58
N ASN A 21 6.30 -5.15 4.55
CA ASN A 21 6.58 -5.87 3.31
C ASN A 21 5.40 -6.79 2.98
N SER A 22 5.12 -6.95 1.70
CA SER A 22 4.17 -7.93 1.18
C SER A 22 4.77 -8.60 -0.04
N VAL A 23 4.69 -9.93 -0.08
CA VAL A 23 5.11 -10.74 -1.22
C VAL A 23 3.94 -11.62 -1.62
N HIS A 24 3.55 -11.52 -2.89
CA HIS A 24 2.46 -12.29 -3.49
C HIS A 24 2.96 -13.25 -4.59
N TYR A 25 4.17 -13.01 -5.11
CA TYR A 25 4.76 -13.80 -6.18
C TYR A 25 6.16 -14.25 -5.79
N GLU A 26 6.48 -15.50 -6.09
CA GLU A 26 7.86 -16.02 -6.12
C GLU A 26 8.24 -16.31 -7.58
N GLY A 27 8.97 -15.38 -8.21
CA GLY A 27 9.18 -15.42 -9.65
C GLY A 27 7.88 -15.19 -10.41
N GLU A 28 7.48 -16.14 -11.26
CA GLU A 28 6.20 -16.10 -11.99
C GLU A 28 5.05 -16.79 -11.24
N LEU A 29 5.34 -17.46 -10.11
CA LEU A 29 4.33 -18.22 -9.38
C LEU A 29 3.55 -17.30 -8.43
N LYS A 30 2.24 -17.17 -8.66
CA LYS A 30 1.30 -16.54 -7.72
C LYS A 30 1.18 -17.45 -6.49
N LEU A 31 1.50 -16.93 -5.30
CA LEU A 31 1.33 -17.65 -4.05
C LEU A 31 -0.16 -17.73 -3.68
N ASP A 32 -0.58 -18.83 -3.06
CA ASP A 32 -1.96 -18.98 -2.54
C ASP A 32 -2.26 -18.02 -1.38
N THR A 33 -1.23 -17.46 -0.75
CA THR A 33 -1.35 -16.54 0.38
C THR A 33 -0.38 -15.37 0.22
N PHE A 34 -0.74 -14.21 0.78
CA PHE A 34 0.16 -13.08 0.86
C PHE A 34 1.08 -13.25 2.06
N ASN A 35 2.39 -13.21 1.82
CA ASN A 35 3.35 -13.12 2.91
C ASN A 35 3.54 -11.65 3.30
N VAL A 36 2.82 -11.22 4.35
CA VAL A 36 2.93 -9.87 4.91
C VAL A 36 3.78 -9.90 6.18
N PHE A 37 4.89 -9.17 6.19
CA PHE A 37 5.87 -9.19 7.27
C PHE A 37 6.45 -7.79 7.56
N ASN A 38 7.30 -7.71 8.60
CA ASN A 38 7.83 -6.43 9.13
C ASN A 38 6.72 -5.43 9.52
N ILE A 39 5.56 -5.92 9.95
CA ILE A 39 4.44 -5.07 10.36
C ILE A 39 4.84 -4.27 11.61
N PRO A 40 4.92 -2.92 11.52
CA PRO A 40 5.28 -2.07 12.64
C PRO A 40 4.19 -2.07 13.71
N ASP A 41 4.55 -1.77 14.96
CA ASP A 41 3.55 -1.49 15.99
C ASP A 41 3.01 -0.06 15.84
N VAL A 42 1.74 0.03 15.47
CA VAL A 42 1.00 1.29 15.31
C VAL A 42 -0.13 1.44 16.33
N SER A 43 -0.12 0.65 17.41
CA SER A 43 -1.16 0.66 18.46
C SER A 43 -1.37 2.03 19.13
N HIS A 44 -0.35 2.88 19.09
CA HIS A 44 -0.37 4.24 19.61
C HIS A 44 -1.09 5.24 18.69
N ALA A 45 -1.30 4.91 17.41
CA ALA A 45 -1.91 5.80 16.43
C ALA A 45 -3.43 5.72 16.51
N LYS A 46 -4.12 6.85 16.28
CA LYS A 46 -5.59 6.84 16.07
C LYS A 46 -5.96 6.54 14.62
N ARG A 47 -5.11 7.00 13.70
CA ARG A 47 -5.30 6.86 12.25
C ARG A 47 -3.96 6.61 11.58
N VAL A 48 -3.95 5.69 10.62
CA VAL A 48 -2.79 5.35 9.79
C VAL A 48 -3.17 5.51 8.32
N LEU A 49 -2.32 6.23 7.59
CA LEU A 49 -2.40 6.32 6.14
C LEU A 49 -1.43 5.32 5.51
N ILE A 50 -1.96 4.33 4.83
CA ILE A 50 -1.21 3.38 4.00
C ILE A 50 -1.02 4.00 2.63
N ILE A 51 0.20 3.94 2.10
CA ILE A 51 0.56 4.56 0.83
C ILE A 51 1.19 3.51 -0.06
N ASP A 52 0.62 3.35 -1.25
CA ASP A 52 1.23 2.58 -2.33
C ASP A 52 1.20 3.33 -3.66
N ASP A 53 1.83 2.80 -4.70
CA ASP A 53 1.83 3.41 -6.03
C ASP A 53 0.55 3.12 -6.81
N ILE A 54 0.08 1.87 -6.80
CA ILE A 54 -1.12 1.46 -7.54
C ILE A 54 -1.97 0.43 -6.78
N VAL A 55 -3.30 0.56 -6.90
CA VAL A 55 -4.23 -0.55 -6.65
C VAL A 55 -4.64 -1.19 -7.98
N ASP A 56 -4.04 -2.33 -8.32
CA ASP A 56 -4.36 -3.07 -9.57
C ASP A 56 -5.56 -4.01 -9.40
N SER A 57 -5.34 -5.25 -8.91
CA SER A 57 -6.44 -6.16 -8.56
C SER A 57 -7.07 -5.79 -7.21
N GLY A 58 -6.29 -5.20 -6.30
CA GLY A 58 -6.70 -4.86 -4.93
C GLY A 58 -6.49 -5.97 -3.91
N GLU A 59 -6.21 -7.20 -4.33
CA GLU A 59 -6.09 -8.37 -3.44
C GLU A 59 -5.00 -8.17 -2.37
N THR A 60 -3.83 -7.63 -2.75
CA THR A 60 -2.73 -7.36 -1.79
C THR A 60 -3.15 -6.39 -0.68
N MET A 61 -3.84 -5.30 -1.04
CA MET A 61 -4.27 -4.30 -0.06
C MET A 61 -5.44 -4.78 0.76
N GLU A 62 -6.34 -5.60 0.20
CA GLU A 62 -7.41 -6.26 0.96
C GLU A 62 -6.82 -7.09 2.10
N GLU A 63 -5.83 -7.94 1.79
CA GLU A 63 -5.20 -8.80 2.79
C GLU A 63 -4.38 -8.01 3.83
N ILE A 64 -3.61 -7.00 3.40
CA ILE A 64 -2.90 -6.10 4.32
C ILE A 64 -3.88 -5.41 5.27
N LEU A 65 -4.97 -4.85 4.75
CA LEU A 65 -5.98 -4.18 5.57
C LEU A 65 -6.67 -5.15 6.53
N ARG A 66 -6.93 -6.39 6.10
CA ARG A 66 -7.48 -7.44 6.97
C ARG A 66 -6.56 -7.70 8.16
N ILE A 67 -5.28 -7.99 7.89
CA ILE A 67 -4.26 -8.26 8.91
C ILE A 67 -4.09 -7.06 9.86
N LEU A 68 -4.00 -5.84 9.32
CA LEU A 68 -3.79 -4.63 10.12
C LEU A 68 -4.99 -4.32 11.02
N LYS A 69 -6.23 -4.48 10.52
CA LYS A 69 -7.44 -4.27 11.32
C LYS A 69 -7.61 -5.32 12.41
N GLU A 70 -7.24 -6.56 12.14
CA GLU A 70 -7.22 -7.64 13.14
C GLU A 70 -6.19 -7.36 14.24
N LYS A 71 -4.98 -6.95 13.86
CA LYS A 71 -3.89 -6.67 14.79
C LYS A 71 -4.08 -5.38 15.59
N PHE A 72 -4.72 -4.37 15.00
CA PHE A 72 -4.89 -3.04 15.58
C PHE A 72 -6.34 -2.55 15.46
N PRO A 73 -7.28 -3.16 16.20
CA PRO A 73 -8.73 -2.92 16.02
C PRO A 73 -9.20 -1.50 16.34
N ASN A 74 -8.40 -0.73 17.11
CA ASN A 74 -8.72 0.64 17.50
C ASN A 74 -8.13 1.70 16.55
N VAL A 75 -7.47 1.28 15.47
CA VAL A 75 -6.78 2.17 14.53
C VAL A 75 -7.61 2.30 13.26
N GLU A 76 -7.89 3.54 12.84
CA GLU A 76 -8.50 3.81 11.54
C GLU A 76 -7.45 3.72 10.43
N PHE A 77 -7.60 2.78 9.51
CA PHE A 77 -6.73 2.66 8.33
C PHE A 77 -7.36 3.32 7.11
N LYS A 78 -6.56 4.13 6.41
CA LYS A 78 -6.91 4.75 5.13
C LYS A 78 -5.87 4.39 4.07
N LEU A 79 -6.28 4.25 2.82
CA LEU A 79 -5.42 3.91 1.69
C LEU A 79 -5.31 5.08 0.70
N ALA A 80 -4.08 5.48 0.38
CA ALA A 80 -3.78 6.43 -0.68
C ALA A 80 -2.89 5.79 -1.75
N THR A 81 -3.24 5.98 -3.02
CA THR A 81 -2.39 5.56 -4.15
C THR A 81 -2.30 6.62 -5.24
N LEU A 82 -1.27 6.57 -6.08
CA LEU A 82 -1.26 7.41 -7.28
C LEU A 82 -2.30 6.92 -8.28
N PHE A 83 -2.32 5.61 -8.49
CA PHE A 83 -3.15 4.97 -9.50
C PHE A 83 -4.09 3.93 -8.93
N TYR A 84 -5.18 3.67 -9.63
CA TYR A 84 -6.12 2.61 -9.31
C TYR A 84 -6.80 2.09 -10.57
N LYS A 85 -7.26 0.83 -10.56
CA LYS A 85 -8.20 0.32 -11.57
C LYS A 85 -9.61 0.25 -11.01
N LYS A 86 -10.61 0.64 -11.81
CA LYS A 86 -12.04 0.48 -11.43
C LYS A 86 -12.46 -0.98 -11.19
N THR A 87 -11.73 -1.92 -11.78
CA THR A 87 -11.95 -3.36 -11.61
C THR A 87 -11.36 -3.91 -10.32
N ALA A 88 -10.61 -3.11 -9.55
CA ALA A 88 -10.02 -3.57 -8.31
C ALA A 88 -11.10 -3.92 -7.28
N VAL A 89 -10.90 -5.02 -6.54
CA VAL A 89 -11.83 -5.49 -5.49
C VAL A 89 -11.91 -4.52 -4.31
N LEU A 90 -10.84 -3.75 -4.11
CA LEU A 90 -10.71 -2.71 -3.10
C LEU A 90 -10.40 -1.38 -3.81
N GLN A 91 -11.10 -0.31 -3.44
CA GLN A 91 -10.82 1.05 -3.93
C GLN A 91 -10.04 1.84 -2.87
N PRO A 92 -9.04 2.64 -3.25
CA PRO A 92 -8.34 3.52 -2.31
C PRO A 92 -9.26 4.65 -1.81
N ASP A 93 -9.03 5.12 -0.58
CA ASP A 93 -9.74 6.28 -0.03
C ASP A 93 -9.32 7.58 -0.73
N TYR A 94 -8.06 7.65 -1.14
CA TYR A 94 -7.48 8.79 -1.86
C TYR A 94 -6.73 8.30 -3.09
N THR A 95 -6.97 8.93 -4.24
CA THR A 95 -6.26 8.58 -5.46
C THR A 95 -6.10 9.78 -6.39
N VAL A 96 -5.12 9.70 -7.30
CA VAL A 96 -4.85 10.77 -8.27
C VAL A 96 -5.51 10.46 -9.61
N ARG A 97 -5.31 9.26 -10.16
CA ARG A 97 -5.76 8.94 -11.52
C ARG A 97 -6.11 7.47 -11.71
N GLU A 98 -7.13 7.21 -12.50
CA GLU A 98 -7.44 5.86 -12.99
C GLU A 98 -6.33 5.36 -13.93
N ALA A 99 -5.89 4.11 -13.75
CA ALA A 99 -5.00 3.40 -14.66
C ALA A 99 -5.81 2.69 -15.74
N THR A 100 -5.89 3.29 -16.92
CA THR A 100 -6.54 2.70 -18.10
C THR A 100 -5.55 1.94 -19.00
N GLN A 101 -4.27 1.96 -18.66
CA GLN A 101 -3.17 1.34 -19.40
C GLN A 101 -2.07 0.91 -18.43
N TRP A 102 -1.11 0.14 -18.93
CA TRP A 102 0.11 -0.20 -18.19
C TRP A 102 0.87 1.07 -17.80
N ILE A 103 1.45 1.06 -16.60
CA ILE A 103 2.21 2.18 -16.03
C ILE A 103 3.60 1.67 -15.74
N ASP A 104 4.59 2.22 -16.45
CA ASP A 104 5.99 2.02 -16.11
C ASP A 104 6.40 3.08 -15.09
N PHE A 105 6.70 2.66 -13.87
CA PHE A 105 7.23 3.59 -12.88
C PHE A 105 8.74 3.79 -13.08
N PHE A 106 9.23 5.02 -12.94
CA PHE A 106 10.65 5.33 -13.17
C PHE A 106 11.59 4.50 -12.30
N TRP A 107 11.17 4.11 -11.09
CA TRP A 107 11.96 3.25 -10.20
C TRP A 107 12.02 1.78 -10.65
N GLU A 108 11.19 1.36 -11.60
CA GLU A 108 11.21 0.01 -12.17
C GLU A 108 12.03 -0.06 -13.46
N ILE A 109 11.96 0.99 -14.28
CA ILE A 109 12.56 1.01 -15.62
C ILE A 109 13.91 1.74 -15.69
N ASP A 110 14.08 2.83 -14.94
CA ASP A 110 15.25 3.72 -15.06
C ASP A 110 16.35 3.40 -14.04
N VAL A 111 16.01 2.72 -12.94
CA VAL A 111 16.96 2.30 -11.91
C VAL A 111 17.54 0.92 -12.28
N LYS A 112 18.51 0.92 -13.21
CA LYS A 112 19.29 -0.26 -13.61
C LYS A 112 20.78 0.03 -13.62
#